data_AF-E9FM29-F1
#
_entry.id   AF-E9FM29-F1
#
_cell.length_a   1.000
_cell.length_b   1.000
_cell.length_c   1.000
_cell.angle_alpha   90.00
_cell.angle_beta   90.00
_cell.angle_gamma   90.00
#
_symmetry.space_group_name_H-M   'P 1'
#
loop_
_entity.id
_entity.type
_entity.pdbx_description
1 polymer ?
#
loop_
_entity_poly.entity_id
_entity_poly.type
_entity_poly.pdbx_seq_one_letter_code
_entity_poly.pdbx_strand_id
1 'polypeptide(L)'
;MDYQRINEYLTSIFNNVLVIEEVSLRGSRFKDVSIKEMHTIDVIGRFPDVTPSKVSKELMVTLGTVTTSLNNLERKGYIERIRSEHDRRVVHLHLTKKGRLVHRLHKRFHKAMVEKIIDGMSKQEIEVMSKGLTNLYQFLEDLR
;
A
#
# COMPACT_ATOMS: atom_id res chain seq x y z
N MET A 1 6.99 -16.09 -24.02
CA MET A 1 6.90 -14.63 -24.15
C MET A 1 8.31 -14.12 -24.36
N ASP A 2 8.54 -13.27 -25.36
CA ASP A 2 9.87 -12.67 -25.58
C ASP A 2 10.15 -11.54 -24.58
N TYR A 3 11.40 -11.07 -24.55
CA TYR A 3 11.84 -10.00 -23.66
C TYR A 3 11.07 -8.70 -23.89
N GLN A 4 10.83 -8.34 -25.16
CA GLN A 4 10.18 -7.08 -25.53
C GLN A 4 8.76 -7.02 -24.95
N ARG A 5 8.00 -8.10 -25.08
CA ARG A 5 6.64 -8.19 -24.55
C ARG A 5 6.60 -8.23 -23.02
N ILE A 6 7.57 -8.89 -22.37
CA ILE A 6 7.72 -8.83 -20.90
C ILE A 6 7.92 -7.37 -20.47
N ASN A 7 8.84 -6.65 -21.10
CA ASN A 7 9.15 -5.27 -20.78
C ASN A 7 7.96 -4.33 -20.99
N GLU A 8 7.24 -4.48 -22.10
CA GLU A 8 6.02 -3.71 -22.40
C GLU A 8 4.93 -3.93 -21.36
N TYR A 9 4.71 -5.18 -20.96
CA TYR A 9 3.73 -5.52 -19.92
C TYR A 9 4.12 -4.95 -18.56
N LEU A 10 5.37 -5.14 -18.13
CA LEU A 10 5.85 -4.57 -16.86
C LEU A 10 5.71 -3.03 -16.84
N THR A 11 6.14 -2.36 -17.91
CA THR A 11 6.02 -0.90 -18.04
C THR A 11 4.57 -0.45 -17.97
N SER A 12 3.68 -1.13 -18.70
CA SER A 12 2.25 -0.82 -18.70
C SER A 12 1.62 -1.04 -17.33
N ILE A 13 2.02 -2.09 -16.61
CA ILE A 13 1.55 -2.38 -15.25
C ILE A 13 1.97 -1.25 -14.30
N PHE A 14 3.26 -0.88 -14.27
CA PHE A 14 3.76 0.19 -13.38
C PHE A 14 3.08 1.53 -13.64
N ASN A 15 2.84 1.88 -14.90
CA ASN A 15 2.20 3.14 -15.28
C ASN A 15 0.71 3.17 -14.92
N ASN A 16 0.02 2.05 -15.07
CA ASN A 16 -1.45 2.02 -14.99
C ASN A 16 -1.99 1.59 -13.62
N VAL A 17 -1.23 0.81 -12.84
CA VAL A 17 -1.72 0.25 -11.57
C VAL A 17 -2.15 1.33 -10.58
N LEU A 18 -1.37 2.41 -10.46
CA LEU A 18 -1.71 3.53 -9.58
C LEU A 18 -2.93 4.31 -10.06
N VAL A 19 -3.11 4.44 -11.38
CA VAL A 19 -4.27 5.11 -11.97
C VAL A 19 -5.54 4.29 -11.72
N ILE A 20 -5.47 2.98 -11.94
CA ILE A 20 -6.60 2.06 -11.70
C ILE A 20 -6.97 2.03 -10.22
N GLU A 21 -5.98 1.99 -9.32
CA GLU A 21 -6.20 2.07 -7.88
C GLU A 21 -6.88 3.38 -7.46
N GLU A 22 -6.40 4.52 -7.96
CA GLU A 22 -7.00 5.83 -7.70
C GLU A 22 -8.44 5.90 -8.21
N VAL A 23 -8.72 5.40 -9.42
CA VAL A 23 -10.08 5.35 -9.98
C VAL A 23 -11.00 4.48 -9.13
N SER A 24 -10.52 3.29 -8.72
CA SER A 24 -11.26 2.38 -7.83
C SER A 24 -11.59 3.04 -6.48
N LEU A 25 -10.62 3.73 -5.88
CA LEU A 25 -10.81 4.45 -4.63
C LEU A 25 -11.82 5.60 -4.76
N ARG A 26 -11.72 6.41 -5.83
CA ARG A 26 -12.66 7.52 -6.12
C ARG A 26 -14.08 7.05 -6.42
N GLY A 27 -14.22 5.86 -7.03
CA GLY A 27 -15.51 5.22 -7.26
C GLY A 27 -16.17 4.70 -5.98
N SER A 28 -15.42 4.63 -4.88
CA SER A 28 -15.96 4.21 -3.58
C SER A 28 -16.69 5.34 -2.84
N ARG A 29 -17.21 5.02 -1.65
CA ARG A 29 -17.77 6.02 -0.73
C ARG A 29 -16.71 6.94 -0.08
N PHE A 30 -15.42 6.62 -0.20
CA PHE A 30 -14.32 7.36 0.42
C PHE A 30 -13.64 8.28 -0.60
N LYS A 31 -14.31 9.40 -0.93
CA LYS A 31 -13.86 10.34 -1.97
C LYS A 31 -12.84 11.37 -1.47
N ASP A 32 -12.62 11.44 -0.16
CA ASP A 32 -11.71 12.36 0.52
C ASP A 32 -10.32 11.75 0.79
N VAL A 33 -9.99 10.60 0.18
CA VAL A 33 -8.70 9.91 0.35
C VAL A 33 -8.01 9.78 -1.02
N SER A 34 -6.79 10.30 -1.13
CA SER A 34 -5.92 10.06 -2.30
C SER A 34 -5.23 8.69 -2.22
N ILE A 35 -4.72 8.17 -3.32
CA ILE A 35 -4.01 6.88 -3.29
C ILE A 35 -2.78 6.87 -2.38
N LYS A 36 -2.05 8.00 -2.29
CA LYS A 36 -0.89 8.12 -1.38
C LYS A 36 -1.32 8.09 0.10
N GLU A 37 -2.43 8.73 0.42
CA GLU A 37 -3.04 8.65 1.76
C GLU A 37 -3.54 7.24 2.05
N MET A 38 -4.10 6.55 1.05
CA MET A 38 -4.51 5.15 1.16
C MET A 38 -3.32 4.22 1.46
N HIS A 39 -2.18 4.38 0.78
CA HIS A 39 -0.97 3.60 1.10
C HIS A 39 -0.45 3.91 2.52
N THR A 40 -0.58 5.16 2.99
CA THR A 40 -0.28 5.50 4.40
C THR A 40 -1.21 4.77 5.37
N ILE A 41 -2.51 4.74 5.10
CA ILE A 41 -3.50 3.98 5.89
C ILE A 41 -3.17 2.48 5.85
N ASP A 42 -2.78 1.94 4.70
CA ASP A 42 -2.45 0.52 4.55
C ASP A 42 -1.27 0.10 5.43
N VAL A 43 -0.19 0.90 5.46
CA VAL A 43 0.96 0.65 6.35
C VAL A 43 0.53 0.66 7.82
N ILE A 44 -0.24 1.67 8.25
CA ILE A 44 -0.74 1.75 9.64
C ILE A 44 -1.66 0.56 9.96
N GLY A 45 -2.47 0.12 8.99
CA GLY A 45 -3.36 -1.02 9.14
C GLY A 45 -2.68 -2.39 9.04
N ARG A 46 -1.42 -2.46 8.61
CA ARG A 46 -0.60 -3.69 8.57
C ARG A 46 0.27 -3.84 9.80
N PHE A 47 0.79 -2.74 10.33
CA PHE A 47 1.69 -2.73 11.48
C PHE A 47 1.03 -2.03 12.68
N PRO A 48 0.57 -2.79 13.69
CA PRO A 48 0.11 -2.21 14.95
C PRO A 48 1.20 -1.31 15.58
N ASP A 49 0.79 -0.23 16.24
CA ASP A 49 1.68 0.70 16.95
C ASP A 49 2.81 1.31 16.10
N VAL A 50 2.62 1.41 14.78
CA VAL A 50 3.66 1.93 13.87
C VAL A 50 3.97 3.41 14.15
N THR A 51 5.24 3.78 14.03
CA THR A 51 5.69 5.17 14.20
C THR A 51 5.78 5.90 12.86
N PRO A 52 5.71 7.25 12.83
CA PRO A 52 5.91 8.03 11.62
C PRO A 52 7.23 7.71 10.88
N SER A 53 8.32 7.47 11.62
CA SER A 53 9.61 7.09 11.04
C SER A 53 9.56 5.74 10.35
N LYS A 54 8.83 4.76 10.92
CA LYS A 54 8.64 3.46 10.27
C LYS A 54 7.75 3.59 9.03
N VAL A 55 6.69 4.40 9.06
CA VAL A 55 5.86 4.69 7.88
C VAL A 55 6.70 5.33 6.76
N SER A 56 7.57 6.28 7.10
CA SER A 56 8.49 6.92 6.15
C SER A 56 9.43 5.92 5.48
N LYS A 57 9.98 4.98 6.26
CA LYS A 57 10.84 3.91 5.74
C LYS A 57 10.07 2.94 4.83
N GLU A 58 8.88 2.51 5.23
CA GLU A 58 8.05 1.57 4.44
C GLU A 58 7.57 2.19 3.12
N LEU A 59 7.27 3.49 3.10
CA LEU A 59 6.79 4.20 1.92
C LEU A 59 7.92 4.80 1.06
N MET A 60 9.18 4.70 1.50
CA MET A 60 10.34 5.32 0.84
C MET A 60 10.15 6.83 0.54
N VAL A 61 9.53 7.56 1.47
CA VAL A 61 9.33 9.01 1.37
C VAL A 61 9.87 9.72 2.60
N THR A 62 10.10 11.03 2.48
CA THR A 62 10.60 11.84 3.60
C THR A 62 9.62 11.88 4.78
N LEU A 63 10.16 12.04 5.99
CA LEU A 63 9.35 12.17 7.21
C LEU A 63 8.39 13.38 7.15
N GLY A 64 8.77 14.47 6.47
CA GLY A 64 7.91 15.64 6.24
C GLY A 64 6.69 15.30 5.38
N THR A 65 6.88 14.47 4.34
CA THR A 65 5.78 13.97 3.50
C THR A 65 4.81 13.12 4.31
N VAL A 66 5.34 12.18 5.11
CA VAL A 66 4.53 11.37 6.03
C VAL A 66 3.77 12.25 7.02
N THR A 67 4.44 13.21 7.65
CA THR A 67 3.81 14.11 8.63
C THR A 67 2.62 14.87 8.02
N THR A 68 2.78 15.36 6.80
CA THR A 68 1.71 16.05 6.07
C THR A 68 0.54 15.11 5.77
N SER A 69 0.81 13.90 5.29
CA SER A 69 -0.21 12.86 5.05
C SER A 69 -0.97 12.52 6.34
N LEU A 70 -0.24 12.26 7.43
CA LEU A 70 -0.82 11.93 8.73
C LEU A 70 -1.68 13.07 9.29
N ASN A 71 -1.27 14.33 9.14
CA ASN A 71 -2.08 15.49 9.56
C ASN A 71 -3.42 15.55 8.81
N ASN A 72 -3.39 15.29 7.49
CA ASN A 72 -4.60 15.24 6.69
C ASN A 72 -5.50 14.08 7.08
N LEU A 73 -4.93 12.88 7.27
CA LEU A 73 -5.66 11.68 7.65
C LEU A 73 -6.29 11.78 9.04
N GLU A 74 -5.60 12.37 10.01
CA GLU A 74 -6.12 12.61 11.36
C GLU A 74 -7.28 13.60 11.31
N ARG A 75 -7.11 14.74 10.61
CA ARG A 75 -8.17 15.74 10.40
C ARG A 75 -9.41 15.15 9.72
N LYS A 76 -9.22 14.24 8.76
CA LYS A 76 -10.30 13.52 8.06
C LYS A 76 -10.90 12.36 8.87
N GLY A 77 -10.36 12.08 10.06
CA GLY A 77 -10.84 11.06 11.00
C GLY A 77 -10.49 9.62 10.62
N TYR A 78 -9.47 9.40 9.80
CA TYR A 78 -9.02 8.05 9.39
C TYR A 78 -8.03 7.42 10.37
N ILE A 79 -7.21 8.24 11.03
CA ILE A 79 -6.19 7.78 11.97
C ILE A 79 -6.29 8.55 13.29
N GLU A 80 -5.63 8.01 14.32
CA GLU A 80 -5.39 8.66 15.59
C GLU A 80 -3.92 8.48 15.99
N ARG A 81 -3.36 9.49 16.67
CA ARG A 81 -2.00 9.49 17.20
C ARG A 81 -2.04 9.33 18.72
N ILE A 82 -1.33 8.33 19.22
CA ILE A 82 -1.23 8.05 20.65
C ILE A 82 0.23 8.23 21.06
N ARG A 83 0.50 9.11 22.03
CA ARG A 83 1.85 9.23 22.59
C ARG A 83 2.12 8.05 23.50
N SER A 84 3.33 7.50 23.43
CA SER A 84 3.74 6.44 24.34
C SER A 84 3.75 6.95 25.79
N GLU A 85 3.26 6.11 26.70
CA GLU A 85 3.32 6.37 28.14
C GLU A 85 4.75 6.23 28.69
N HIS A 86 5.59 5.41 28.03
CA HIS A 86 6.97 5.15 28.44
C HIS A 86 7.97 6.20 27.92
N ASP A 87 7.79 6.68 26.67
CA ASP A 87 8.59 7.76 26.09
C ASP A 87 7.69 8.76 25.35
N ARG A 88 7.45 9.92 25.96
CA ARG A 88 6.56 10.97 25.41
C ARG A 88 7.01 11.55 24.06
N ARG A 89 8.24 11.24 23.61
CA ARG A 89 8.74 11.61 22.28
C ARG A 89 8.24 10.66 21.19
N VAL A 90 7.80 9.46 21.57
CA VAL A 90 7.30 8.43 20.65
C VAL A 90 5.81 8.63 20.41
N VAL A 91 5.41 8.58 19.13
CA VAL A 91 4.01 8.61 18.69
C VAL A 91 3.72 7.32 17.94
N HIS A 92 2.68 6.62 18.37
CA HIS A 92 2.13 5.44 17.73
C HIS A 92 0.89 5.81 16.93
N LEU A 93 0.76 5.22 15.75
CA LEU A 93 -0.31 5.48 14.80
C LEU A 93 -1.31 4.34 14.81
N HIS A 94 -2.59 4.70 14.85
CA HIS A 94 -3.69 3.74 14.84
C HIS A 94 -4.74 4.13 13.81
N LEU A 95 -5.38 3.14 13.20
CA LEU A 95 -6.55 3.38 12.37
C LEU A 95 -7.79 3.54 13.25
N THR A 96 -8.58 4.58 12.99
CA THR A 96 -9.92 4.71 13.59
C THR A 96 -10.88 3.68 12.99
N LYS A 97 -12.15 3.66 13.45
CA LYS A 97 -13.21 2.88 12.78
C LYS A 97 -13.34 3.22 11.29
N LYS A 98 -13.24 4.51 10.91
CA LYS A 98 -13.29 4.98 9.52
C LYS A 98 -12.05 4.51 8.74
N GLY A 99 -10.86 4.62 9.33
CA GLY A 99 -9.61 4.08 8.78
C GLY A 99 -9.67 2.60 8.48
N ARG A 100 -10.16 1.80 9.43
CA ARG A 100 -10.28 0.34 9.25
C ARG A 100 -11.27 -0.04 8.13
N LEU A 101 -12.29 0.77 7.87
CA LEU A 101 -13.24 0.50 6.80
C LEU A 101 -12.61 0.71 5.41
N VAL A 102 -11.91 1.81 5.20
CA VAL A 102 -11.24 2.08 3.92
C VAL A 102 -10.06 1.13 3.71
N HIS A 103 -9.32 0.78 4.77
CA HIS A 103 -8.29 -0.27 4.75
C HIS A 103 -8.83 -1.62 4.24
N ARG A 104 -9.97 -2.07 4.79
CA ARG A 104 -10.60 -3.32 4.33
C ARG A 104 -11.07 -3.25 2.88
N LEU A 105 -11.57 -2.11 2.43
CA LEU A 105 -11.96 -1.91 1.03
C LEU A 105 -10.75 -2.08 0.12
N HIS A 106 -9.63 -1.43 0.45
CA HIS A 106 -8.41 -1.51 -0.34
C HIS A 106 -7.82 -2.93 -0.35
N LYS A 107 -7.81 -3.63 0.78
CA LYS A 107 -7.43 -5.06 0.84
C LYS A 107 -8.27 -5.94 -0.07
N ARG A 108 -9.58 -5.68 -0.19
CA ARG A 108 -10.46 -6.43 -1.12
C ARG A 108 -10.09 -6.18 -2.58
N PHE A 109 -9.74 -4.95 -2.94
CA PHE A 109 -9.26 -4.63 -4.29
C PHE A 109 -8.00 -5.44 -4.62
N HIS A 110 -6.98 -5.42 -3.74
CA HIS A 110 -5.76 -6.21 -3.95
C HIS A 110 -6.04 -7.71 -4.01
N LYS A 111 -6.92 -8.22 -3.15
CA LYS A 111 -7.31 -9.64 -3.17
C LYS A 111 -7.91 -10.04 -4.51
N ALA A 112 -8.86 -9.25 -5.02
CA ALA A 112 -9.50 -9.52 -6.31
C ALA A 112 -8.49 -9.49 -7.48
N MET A 113 -7.51 -8.57 -7.43
CA MET A 113 -6.43 -8.52 -8.40
C MET A 113 -5.58 -9.80 -8.38
N VAL A 114 -5.15 -10.26 -7.19
CA VAL A 114 -4.38 -11.50 -7.05
C VAL A 114 -5.20 -12.72 -7.49
N GLU A 115 -6.45 -12.82 -7.06
CA GLU A 115 -7.38 -13.88 -7.48
C GLU A 115 -7.52 -13.92 -9.00
N LYS A 116 -7.57 -12.76 -9.67
CA LYS A 116 -7.67 -12.71 -11.13
C LYS A 116 -6.37 -13.07 -11.84
N ILE A 117 -5.22 -12.73 -11.26
CA ILE A 117 -3.90 -13.09 -11.82
C ILE A 117 -3.72 -14.61 -11.85
N ILE A 118 -4.15 -15.30 -10.80
CA ILE A 118 -3.99 -16.77 -10.66
C ILE A 118 -5.14 -17.58 -11.29
N ASP A 119 -6.19 -16.91 -11.75
CA ASP A 119 -7.37 -17.53 -12.34
C ASP A 119 -7.00 -18.34 -13.60
N GLY A 120 -7.34 -19.63 -13.60
CA GLY A 120 -7.01 -20.55 -14.69
C GLY A 120 -5.56 -21.06 -14.74
N MET A 121 -4.69 -20.64 -13.80
CA MET A 121 -3.31 -21.14 -13.73
C MET A 121 -3.25 -22.51 -13.02
N SER A 122 -2.43 -23.39 -13.54
CA SER A 122 -1.98 -24.61 -12.85
C SER A 122 -1.04 -24.27 -11.68
N LYS A 123 -0.83 -25.24 -10.78
CA LYS A 123 0.12 -25.08 -9.66
C LYS A 123 1.53 -24.77 -10.14
N GLN A 124 1.96 -25.40 -11.23
CA GLN A 124 3.27 -25.22 -11.84
C GLN A 124 3.43 -23.80 -12.41
N GLU A 125 2.41 -23.27 -13.08
CA GLU A 125 2.43 -21.89 -13.58
C GLU A 125 2.49 -20.87 -12.43
N ILE A 126 1.74 -21.11 -11.34
CA ILE A 126 1.78 -20.27 -10.14
C ILE A 126 3.19 -20.28 -9.53
N GLU A 127 3.87 -21.42 -9.49
CA GLU A 127 5.23 -21.54 -8.97
C GLU A 127 6.25 -20.77 -9.83
N VAL A 128 6.15 -20.88 -11.16
CA VAL A 128 7.00 -20.13 -12.10
C VAL A 128 6.78 -18.62 -11.96
N MET A 129 5.52 -18.18 -11.90
CA MET A 129 5.18 -16.77 -11.68
C MET A 129 5.70 -16.27 -10.34
N SER A 130 5.52 -17.05 -9.27
CA SER A 130 5.99 -16.71 -7.93
C SER A 130 7.51 -16.52 -7.92
N LYS A 131 8.26 -17.39 -8.61
CA LYS A 131 9.71 -17.23 -8.77
C LYS A 131 10.08 -15.93 -9.51
N GLY A 132 9.37 -15.61 -10.59
CA GLY A 132 9.57 -14.34 -11.32
C GLY A 132 9.31 -13.11 -10.45
N LEU A 133 8.22 -13.13 -9.68
CA LEU A 133 7.89 -12.05 -8.73
C LEU A 133 8.92 -11.92 -7.61
N THR A 134 9.42 -13.03 -7.06
CA THR A 134 10.49 -13.02 -6.05
C THR A 134 11.77 -12.42 -6.61
N ASN A 135 12.16 -12.75 -7.84
CA ASN A 135 13.34 -12.17 -8.48
C ASN A 135 13.19 -10.66 -8.68
N LEU A 136 12.01 -10.20 -9.12
CA LEU A 136 11.71 -8.78 -9.27
C LEU A 136 11.74 -8.05 -7.91
N TYR A 137 11.15 -8.64 -6.88
CA TYR A 137 11.17 -8.10 -5.53
C TYR A 137 12.61 -7.96 -5.00
N GLN A 138 13.44 -8.99 -5.17
CA GLN A 138 14.83 -8.97 -4.73
C GLN A 138 15.64 -7.88 -5.44
N PHE A 139 15.48 -7.75 -6.76
CA PHE A 139 16.12 -6.68 -7.53
C PHE A 139 15.79 -5.29 -6.98
N LEU A 140 14.54 -5.04 -6.58
CA LEU A 140 14.14 -3.76 -6.00
C LEU A 140 14.67 -3.56 -4.58
N GLU A 141 14.70 -4.60 -3.74
CA GLU A 141 15.28 -4.51 -2.38
C GLU A 141 16.79 -4.28 -2.41
N ASP A 142 17.52 -4.85 -3.38
CA ASP A 142 18.97 -4.65 -3.54
C ASP A 142 19.34 -3.20 -3.91
N LEU A 143 18.38 -2.43 -4.44
CA LEU A 143 18.55 -1.01 -4.77
C LEU A 143 18.17 -0.05 -3.62
N ARG A 144 17.66 -0.57 -2.50
CA ARG A 144 17.17 0.22 -1.35
C ARG A 144 18.28 0.54 -0.34
#